data_AF-X1K4M3-F1
#
_entry.id   AF-X1K4M3-F1
#
_cell.length_a   1.000
_cell.length_b   1.000
_cell.length_c   1.000
_cell.angle_alpha   90.00
_cell.angle_beta   90.00
_cell.angle_gamma   90.00
#
_symmetry.space_group_name_H-M   'P 1'
#
loop_
_entity.id
_entity.type
_entity.pdbx_description
1 polymer ?
#
loop_
_entity_poly.entity_id
_entity_poly.type
_entity_poly.pdbx_seq_one_letter_code
_entity_poly.pdbx_strand_id
1 'polypeptide(L)'
;MSLEGKTICVTGGAGFIGSHLVESLVSRGYSVKVLDILSRGTLQYIKPLIDSGKVEYIDGDIRYKDIVDKTMKDVDYVFHMASTNINRSIAYPEESFDVNFRGSHVVFQSALDHNVKKVIFSSSASVYG
;
A
#
# COMPACT_ATOMS: atom_id res chain seq x y z
N MET A 1 -12.67 0.84 -20.95
CA MET A 1 -11.41 1.61 -20.88
C MET A 1 -10.29 0.59 -20.79
N SER A 2 -9.32 0.62 -21.72
CA SER A 2 -8.13 -0.24 -21.56
C SER A 2 -7.34 0.27 -20.35
N LEU A 3 -7.02 -0.65 -19.46
CA LEU A 3 -6.29 -0.38 -18.21
C LEU A 3 -4.81 -0.84 -18.32
N GLU A 4 -4.39 -1.29 -19.51
CA GLU A 4 -3.00 -1.67 -19.80
C GLU A 4 -2.06 -0.47 -19.67
N GLY A 5 -0.88 -0.72 -19.09
CA GLY A 5 0.15 0.31 -18.92
C GLY A 5 -0.16 1.34 -17.83
N LYS A 6 -1.11 1.08 -16.94
CA LYS A 6 -1.38 1.90 -15.76
C LYS A 6 -0.50 1.46 -14.59
N THR A 7 -0.01 2.44 -13.81
CA THR A 7 0.81 2.20 -12.63
C THR A 7 -0.05 2.25 -11.37
N ILE A 8 0.05 1.22 -10.53
CA ILE A 8 -0.71 1.09 -9.30
C ILE A 8 0.23 1.04 -8.10
N CYS A 9 -0.03 1.86 -7.09
CA CYS A 9 0.64 1.73 -5.79
C CYS A 9 -0.19 0.84 -4.87
N VAL A 10 0.47 -0.09 -4.18
CA VAL A 10 -0.11 -0.89 -3.09
C VAL A 10 0.71 -0.64 -1.82
N THR A 11 0.15 0.10 -0.86
CA THR A 11 0.76 0.17 0.48
C THR A 11 0.43 -1.11 1.23
N GLY A 12 1.36 -1.65 2.02
CA GLY A 12 1.15 -2.94 2.69
C GLY A 12 1.14 -4.13 1.72
N GLY A 13 1.70 -3.95 0.51
CA GLY A 13 1.66 -4.93 -0.58
C GLY A 13 2.50 -6.18 -0.35
N ALA A 14 3.37 -6.21 0.67
CA ALA A 14 4.11 -7.40 1.09
C ALA A 14 3.43 -8.14 2.26
N GLY A 15 2.28 -7.64 2.75
CA GLY A 15 1.42 -8.33 3.71
C GLY A 15 0.54 -9.40 3.06
N PHE A 16 -0.24 -10.14 3.86
CA PHE A 16 -1.06 -11.27 3.39
C PHE A 16 -2.06 -10.90 2.29
N ILE A 17 -2.96 -9.94 2.52
CA ILE A 17 -3.94 -9.53 1.51
C ILE A 17 -3.27 -8.74 0.39
N GLY A 18 -2.30 -7.90 0.75
CA GLY A 18 -1.57 -7.04 -0.18
C GLY A 18 -0.83 -7.83 -1.26
N SER A 19 -0.17 -8.94 -0.91
CA SER A 19 0.61 -9.71 -1.88
C SER A 19 -0.25 -10.42 -2.92
N HIS A 20 -1.38 -10.99 -2.52
CA HIS A 20 -2.36 -11.56 -3.45
C HIS A 20 -2.98 -10.50 -4.36
N LEU A 21 -3.21 -9.28 -3.84
CA LEU A 21 -3.64 -8.16 -4.66
C LEU A 21 -2.55 -7.78 -5.68
N VAL A 22 -1.29 -7.67 -5.26
CA VAL A 22 -0.15 -7.39 -6.15
C VAL A 22 -0.05 -8.43 -7.26
N GLU A 23 -0.14 -9.72 -6.94
CA GLU A 23 -0.15 -10.81 -7.94
C GLU A 23 -1.32 -10.66 -8.94
N SER A 24 -2.53 -10.37 -8.45
CA SER A 24 -3.71 -10.18 -9.31
C SER A 24 -3.57 -8.95 -10.22
N LEU A 25 -2.99 -7.86 -9.73
CA LEU A 25 -2.74 -6.67 -10.55
C LEU A 25 -1.67 -6.96 -11.62
N VAL A 26 -0.56 -7.61 -11.26
CA VAL A 26 0.48 -7.95 -12.21
C VAL A 26 -0.03 -8.89 -13.31
N SER A 27 -0.83 -9.91 -12.96
CA SER A 27 -1.44 -10.84 -13.94
C SER A 27 -2.41 -10.16 -14.92
N ARG A 28 -2.95 -8.99 -14.56
CA ARG A 28 -3.83 -8.16 -15.40
C ARG A 28 -3.07 -7.15 -16.26
N GLY A 29 -1.74 -7.13 -16.21
CA GLY A 29 -0.89 -6.27 -17.05
C GLY A 29 -0.61 -4.88 -16.47
N TYR A 30 -0.82 -4.67 -15.15
CA TYR A 30 -0.44 -3.43 -14.48
C TYR A 30 1.02 -3.44 -14.05
N SER A 31 1.65 -2.27 -14.07
CA SER A 31 2.90 -2.02 -13.35
C SER A 31 2.56 -1.70 -11.89
N VAL A 32 3.27 -2.32 -10.94
CA VAL A 32 2.92 -2.18 -9.52
C VAL A 32 4.10 -1.63 -8.72
N LYS A 33 3.82 -0.62 -7.89
CA LYS A 33 4.74 -0.13 -6.85
C LYS A 33 4.24 -0.62 -5.50
N VAL A 34 5.11 -1.19 -4.68
CA VAL A 34 4.78 -1.66 -3.33
C VAL A 34 5.54 -0.82 -2.30
N LEU A 35 4.81 -0.20 -1.37
CA LEU A 35 5.36 0.48 -0.20
C LEU A 35 5.05 -0.32 1.05
N ASP A 36 6.09 -0.83 1.73
CA ASP A 36 5.92 -1.67 2.92
C ASP A 36 7.12 -1.55 3.86
N ILE A 37 6.90 -1.84 5.14
CA ILE A 37 7.95 -1.91 6.19
C ILE A 37 8.24 -3.34 6.63
N LEU A 38 7.56 -4.34 6.04
CA LEU A 38 7.68 -5.77 6.35
C LEU A 38 7.39 -6.10 7.82
N SER A 39 6.60 -5.29 8.52
CA SER A 39 6.33 -5.47 9.95
C SER A 39 5.60 -6.79 10.27
N ARG A 40 4.78 -7.26 9.33
CA ARG A 40 4.05 -8.54 9.37
C ARG A 40 4.07 -9.28 8.03
N GLY A 41 4.64 -8.64 7.02
CA GLY A 41 4.79 -9.17 5.67
C GLY A 41 6.15 -9.82 5.47
N THR A 42 6.36 -10.37 4.29
CA THR A 42 7.68 -10.83 3.87
C THR A 42 7.87 -10.55 2.39
N LEU A 43 9.07 -10.11 2.03
CA LEU A 43 9.44 -9.92 0.62
C LEU A 43 9.28 -11.21 -0.19
N GLN A 44 9.36 -12.39 0.44
CA GLN A 44 9.17 -13.66 -0.25
C GLN A 44 7.83 -13.77 -0.98
N TYR A 45 6.77 -13.10 -0.48
CA TYR A 45 5.46 -13.13 -1.12
C TYR A 45 5.39 -12.44 -2.49
N ILE A 46 6.27 -11.47 -2.73
CA ILE A 46 6.29 -10.70 -3.98
C ILE A 46 7.63 -10.78 -4.73
N LYS A 47 8.62 -11.48 -4.17
CA LYS A 47 9.96 -11.60 -4.74
C LYS A 47 9.98 -12.07 -6.20
N PRO A 48 9.23 -13.10 -6.63
CA PRO A 48 9.21 -13.48 -8.04
C PRO A 48 8.73 -12.36 -8.97
N LEU A 49 7.82 -11.50 -8.48
CA LEU A 49 7.28 -10.38 -9.25
C LEU A 49 8.28 -9.23 -9.33
N ILE A 50 9.04 -8.99 -8.25
CA ILE A 50 10.17 -8.05 -8.25
C ILE A 50 11.24 -8.50 -9.22
N ASP A 51 11.66 -9.77 -9.14
CA ASP A 51 12.72 -10.34 -9.99
C ASP A 51 12.32 -10.31 -11.48
N SER A 52 11.01 -10.37 -11.78
CA SER A 52 10.48 -10.22 -13.14
C SER A 52 10.43 -8.78 -13.67
N GLY A 53 10.75 -7.79 -12.83
CA GLY A 53 10.67 -6.36 -13.17
C GLY A 53 9.26 -5.78 -13.24
N LYS A 54 8.23 -6.55 -12.86
CA LYS A 54 6.82 -6.11 -12.88
C LYS A 54 6.39 -5.38 -11.61
N VAL A 55 7.16 -5.55 -10.53
CA VAL A 55 6.94 -4.88 -9.23
C VAL A 55 8.18 -4.07 -8.86
N GLU A 56 7.99 -2.79 -8.57
CA GLU A 56 8.96 -1.97 -7.87
C GLU A 56 8.67 -2.04 -6.37
N TYR A 57 9.63 -2.51 -5.57
CA TYR A 57 9.51 -2.50 -4.11
C TYR A 57 10.21 -1.29 -3.52
N ILE A 58 9.52 -0.60 -2.62
CA ILE A 58 10.00 0.56 -1.88
C ILE A 58 9.90 0.22 -0.39
N ASP A 59 11.05 0.06 0.25
CA ASP A 59 11.15 -0.06 1.70
C ASP A 59 10.85 1.30 2.33
N GLY A 60 9.73 1.40 3.05
CA GLY A 60 9.28 2.68 3.56
C GLY A 60 8.00 2.63 4.36
N ASP A 61 7.88 3.60 5.26
CA ASP A 61 6.74 3.74 6.15
C ASP A 61 5.78 4.82 5.66
N ILE A 62 4.48 4.50 5.66
CA ILE A 62 3.40 5.42 5.28
C ILE A 62 3.33 6.68 6.16
N ARG A 63 3.97 6.66 7.34
CA ARG A 63 4.03 7.80 8.25
C ARG A 63 4.97 8.91 7.78
N TYR A 64 5.88 8.63 6.84
CA TYR A 64 6.86 9.61 6.36
C TYR A 64 6.48 10.17 4.99
N LYS A 65 6.19 11.48 4.92
CA LYS A 65 5.70 12.12 3.68
C LYS A 65 6.65 11.93 2.51
N ASP A 66 7.96 12.11 2.71
CA ASP A 66 8.93 12.10 1.61
C ASP A 66 8.97 10.76 0.86
N ILE A 67 8.88 9.64 1.58
CA ILE A 67 8.87 8.31 0.95
C ILE A 67 7.53 8.02 0.28
N VAL A 68 6.43 8.49 0.86
CA VAL A 68 5.09 8.37 0.26
C VAL A 68 5.03 9.20 -1.02
N ASP A 69 5.48 10.45 -1.03
CA ASP A 69 5.53 11.31 -2.21
C ASP A 69 6.37 10.68 -3.33
N LYS A 70 7.56 10.17 -2.99
CA LYS A 70 8.40 9.43 -3.95
C LYS A 70 7.66 8.24 -4.55
N THR A 71 6.88 7.51 -3.75
CA THR A 71 6.10 6.36 -4.17
C THR A 71 4.94 6.77 -5.10
N MET A 72 4.26 7.87 -4.79
CA MET A 72 3.07 8.36 -5.51
C MET A 72 3.38 8.98 -6.88
N LYS A 73 4.64 9.30 -7.16
CA LYS A 73 5.05 9.80 -8.48
C LYS A 73 4.66 8.82 -9.59
N ASP A 74 4.00 9.33 -10.63
CA ASP A 74 3.56 8.58 -11.81
C ASP A 74 2.60 7.40 -11.49
N VAL A 75 1.84 7.50 -10.40
CA VAL A 75 0.82 6.52 -10.00
C VAL A 75 -0.57 6.94 -10.47
N ASP A 76 -1.28 6.05 -11.17
CA ASP A 76 -2.67 6.31 -11.56
C ASP A 76 -3.66 5.97 -10.44
N TYR A 77 -3.41 4.89 -9.69
CA TYR A 77 -4.33 4.35 -8.68
C TYR A 77 -3.59 3.86 -7.43
N VAL A 78 -4.23 3.97 -6.27
CA VAL A 78 -3.68 3.48 -5.00
C VAL A 78 -4.63 2.46 -4.38
N PHE A 79 -4.08 1.32 -3.96
CA PHE A 79 -4.70 0.43 -2.98
C PHE A 79 -3.97 0.58 -1.64
N HIS A 80 -4.64 1.16 -0.66
CA HIS A 80 -4.07 1.38 0.67
C HIS A 80 -4.42 0.21 1.59
N MET A 81 -3.46 -0.71 1.78
CA MET A 81 -3.60 -1.91 2.63
C MET A 81 -2.69 -1.89 3.87
N ALA A 82 -1.78 -0.91 3.98
CA ALA A 82 -0.92 -0.75 5.15
C ALA A 82 -1.74 -0.39 6.40
N SER A 83 -1.70 -1.26 7.41
CA SER A 83 -2.42 -1.09 8.67
C SER A 83 -1.85 -1.97 9.78
N THR A 84 -2.15 -1.61 11.02
CA THR A 84 -1.99 -2.46 12.20
C THR A 84 -3.23 -3.33 12.42
N ASN A 85 -3.10 -4.46 13.14
CA ASN A 85 -4.25 -5.34 13.43
C ASN A 85 -4.90 -5.01 14.79
N ILE A 86 -6.07 -5.62 15.02
CA ILE A 86 -6.86 -5.42 16.25
C ILE A 86 -6.08 -5.73 17.54
N ASN A 87 -5.26 -6.79 17.54
CA ASN A 87 -4.46 -7.15 18.70
C ASN A 87 -3.42 -6.06 19.01
N ARG A 88 -2.81 -5.49 17.98
CA ARG A 88 -1.82 -4.41 18.11
C ARG A 88 -2.48 -3.09 18.50
N SER A 89 -3.70 -2.80 18.04
CA SER A 89 -4.42 -1.61 18.48
C SER A 89 -4.84 -1.64 19.94
N ILE A 90 -5.06 -2.83 20.50
CA ILE A 90 -5.32 -3.00 21.93
C ILE A 90 -4.02 -2.84 22.74
N ALA A 91 -2.94 -3.47 22.29
CA ALA A 91 -1.67 -3.46 23.01
C ALA A 91 -0.90 -2.14 22.91
N TYR A 92 -0.98 -1.46 21.75
CA TYR A 92 -0.21 -0.27 21.39
C TYR A 92 -1.09 0.76 20.68
N PRO A 93 -2.06 1.38 21.38
CA PRO A 93 -3.05 2.25 20.77
C PRO A 93 -2.44 3.48 20.07
N GLU A 94 -1.39 4.08 20.64
CA GLU A 94 -0.69 5.22 20.03
C GLU A 94 -0.02 4.85 18.70
N GLU A 95 0.65 3.68 18.65
CA GLU A 95 1.24 3.19 17.40
C GLU A 95 0.15 2.93 16.35
N SER A 96 -0.97 2.33 16.76
CA SER A 96 -2.09 2.08 15.87
C SER A 96 -2.75 3.38 15.37
N PHE A 97 -2.83 4.42 16.19
CA PHE A 97 -3.28 5.75 15.77
C PHE A 97 -2.30 6.35 14.75
N ASP A 98 -1.00 6.28 15.04
CA ASP A 98 0.04 6.80 14.15
C ASP A 98 0.02 6.10 12.78
N VAL A 99 -0.10 4.78 12.74
CA VAL A 99 -0.12 4.04 11.47
C VAL A 99 -1.47 4.20 10.77
N ASN A 100 -2.56 3.85 11.44
CA ASN A 100 -3.86 3.71 10.77
C ASN A 100 -4.53 5.06 10.49
N PHE A 101 -4.30 6.09 11.31
CA PHE A 101 -4.89 7.41 11.12
C PHE A 101 -3.89 8.38 10.50
N ARG A 102 -2.78 8.69 11.18
CA ARG A 102 -1.81 9.68 10.68
C ARG A 102 -1.14 9.21 9.38
N GLY A 103 -0.67 7.96 9.34
CA GLY A 103 -0.06 7.37 8.14
C GLY A 103 -1.03 7.30 6.95
N SER A 104 -2.28 6.89 7.19
CA SER A 104 -3.31 6.92 6.14
C SER A 104 -3.57 8.34 5.62
N HIS A 105 -3.59 9.35 6.50
CA HIS A 105 -3.73 10.74 6.07
C HIS A 105 -2.57 11.19 5.16
N VAL A 106 -1.32 10.82 5.48
CA VAL A 106 -0.16 11.11 4.63
C VAL A 106 -0.32 10.47 3.24
N VAL A 107 -0.78 9.21 3.17
CA VAL A 107 -1.06 8.51 1.91
C VAL A 107 -2.14 9.25 1.10
N PHE A 108 -3.25 9.64 1.73
CA PHE A 108 -4.35 10.31 1.04
C PHE A 108 -3.96 11.70 0.54
N GLN A 109 -3.24 12.47 1.36
CA GLN A 109 -2.77 13.78 0.96
C GLN A 109 -1.76 13.69 -0.18
N SER A 110 -0.80 12.77 -0.09
CA SER A 110 0.20 12.58 -1.15
C SER A 110 -0.45 12.10 -2.46
N ALA A 111 -1.44 11.20 -2.38
CA ALA A 111 -2.20 10.77 -3.56
C ALA A 111 -2.93 11.95 -4.23
N LEU A 112 -3.51 12.85 -3.43
CA LEU A 112 -4.14 14.08 -3.94
C LEU A 112 -3.10 14.99 -4.61
N ASP A 113 -1.98 15.27 -3.93
CA ASP A 113 -0.90 16.14 -4.41
C ASP A 113 -0.30 15.64 -5.75
N HIS A 114 -0.30 14.32 -5.98
CA HIS A 114 0.23 13.67 -7.18
C HIS A 114 -0.82 13.35 -8.24
N ASN A 115 -2.06 13.86 -8.11
CA ASN A 115 -3.15 13.65 -9.06
C ASN A 115 -3.50 12.17 -9.29
N VAL A 116 -3.38 11.33 -8.25
CA VAL A 116 -3.86 9.95 -8.28
C VAL A 116 -5.37 9.96 -8.55
N LYS A 117 -5.83 9.17 -9.52
CA LYS A 117 -7.22 9.19 -9.99
C LYS A 117 -8.20 8.60 -8.98
N LYS A 118 -7.73 7.62 -8.20
CA LYS A 118 -8.56 6.96 -7.19
C LYS A 118 -7.69 6.29 -6.13
N VAL A 119 -8.10 6.46 -4.87
CA VAL A 119 -7.63 5.67 -3.73
C VAL A 119 -8.73 4.68 -3.34
N ILE A 120 -8.35 3.42 -3.21
CA ILE A 120 -9.17 2.35 -2.64
C ILE A 120 -8.47 1.95 -1.34
N PHE A 121 -9.15 1.99 -0.20
CA PHE A 121 -8.54 1.66 1.09
C PHE A 121 -9.27 0.49 1.77
N SER A 122 -8.53 -0.31 2.54
CA SER A 122 -9.12 -1.37 3.36
C SER A 122 -9.69 -0.81 4.65
N SER A 123 -11.01 -0.92 4.83
CA SER A 123 -11.70 -0.67 6.10
C SER A 123 -11.86 -1.98 6.90
N SER A 124 -12.53 -1.93 8.05
CA SER A 124 -12.80 -3.08 8.92
C SER A 124 -14.27 -3.17 9.31
N ALA A 125 -14.77 -4.39 9.52
CA ALA A 125 -16.09 -4.60 10.13
C ALA A 125 -16.14 -4.10 11.59
N SER A 126 -15.00 -3.96 12.27
CA SER A 126 -14.93 -3.46 13.65
C SER A 126 -15.42 -2.03 13.82
N VAL A 127 -15.64 -1.28 12.73
CA VAL A 127 -16.26 0.06 12.79
C VAL A 127 -17.70 0.02 13.30
N TYR A 128 -18.36 -1.14 13.28
CA TYR A 128 -19.73 -1.30 13.78
C TYR A 128 -19.82 -1.47 15.29
N GLY A 129 -18.73 -1.86 15.96
CA GLY A 129 -18.72 -2.28 17.37
C GLY A 129 -18.76 -3.80 17.54
#